data_AF-A0A554JLU0-F1
#
_entry.id   AF-A0A554JLU0-F1
#
_cell.length_a   1.000
_cell.length_b   1.000
_cell.length_c   1.000
_cell.angle_alpha   90.00
_cell.angle_beta   90.00
_cell.angle_gamma   90.00
#
_symmetry.space_group_name_H-M   'P 1'
#
loop_
_entity.id
_entity.type
_entity.pdbx_description
1 polymer ?
#
loop_
_entity_poly.entity_id
_entity_poly.type
_entity_poly.pdbx_seq_one_letter_code
_entity_poly.pdbx_strand_id
1 'polypeptide(L)'
;MRLFIQNGEALFALSDIVSRTQVSRESTHRELSKLLQVGLIKKKQVATDSKQGKRTATKKQERYILNPQFPVLEELRNLITRATTTSRKSILVHLKKIGKVKLAVLSGIFLSSERSRTDLLIIGDDLNKKRLDRFLGYIESELGKTITYTLMDTDEFKYRMQMFDRFLRDILEYPHEKLINKLTT
;
A
#
# COMPACT_ATOMS: atom_id res chain seq x y z
N MET A 1 9.68 -3.91 8.91
CA MET A 1 8.74 -4.22 10.02
C MET A 1 7.29 -4.02 9.65
N ARG A 2 6.87 -2.82 9.21
CA ARG A 2 5.46 -2.50 8.90
C ARG A 2 4.79 -3.48 7.93
N LEU A 3 5.49 -3.86 6.86
CA LEU A 3 5.03 -4.86 5.89
C LEU A 3 4.53 -6.17 6.53
N PHE A 4 5.25 -6.72 7.51
CA PHE A 4 4.87 -7.97 8.16
C PHE A 4 3.70 -7.78 9.13
N ILE A 5 3.74 -6.72 9.93
CA ILE A 5 2.72 -6.44 10.96
C ILE A 5 1.35 -6.13 10.32
N GLN A 6 1.36 -5.46 9.16
CA GLN A 6 0.13 -5.12 8.44
C GLN A 6 -0.42 -6.25 7.57
N ASN A 7 0.41 -7.20 7.12
CA ASN A 7 -0.01 -8.33 6.30
C ASN A 7 0.18 -9.66 7.05
N GLY A 8 -0.47 -9.77 8.22
CA GLY A 8 -0.13 -10.75 9.26
C GLY A 8 0.10 -12.21 8.85
N GLU A 9 -0.58 -12.72 7.82
CA GLU A 9 -0.43 -14.11 7.36
C GLU A 9 0.33 -14.27 6.04
N ALA A 10 0.74 -13.17 5.40
CA ALA A 10 1.35 -13.22 4.09
C ALA A 10 2.78 -13.75 4.13
N LEU A 11 3.07 -14.70 3.22
CA LEU A 11 4.38 -15.32 3.04
C LEU A 11 5.20 -14.53 2.00
N PHE A 12 6.17 -13.75 2.47
CA PHE A 12 6.99 -12.91 1.60
C PHE A 12 8.33 -13.56 1.24
N ALA A 13 8.70 -13.54 -0.04
CA ALA A 13 10.06 -13.84 -0.47
C ALA A 13 10.99 -12.61 -0.30
N LEU A 14 12.31 -12.83 -0.27
CA LEU A 14 13.26 -11.74 -0.15
C LEU A 14 13.17 -10.72 -1.28
N SER A 15 12.89 -11.17 -2.52
CA SER A 15 12.62 -10.29 -3.67
C SER A 15 11.41 -9.38 -3.43
N ASP A 16 10.34 -9.93 -2.85
CA ASP A 16 9.08 -9.22 -2.62
C ASP A 16 9.23 -8.21 -1.48
N ILE A 17 10.05 -8.53 -0.47
CA ILE A 17 10.34 -7.62 0.63
C ILE A 17 11.13 -6.43 0.10
N VAL A 18 12.17 -6.66 -0.70
CA VAL A 18 12.99 -5.59 -1.30
C VAL A 18 12.13 -4.67 -2.17
N SER A 19 11.28 -5.23 -3.04
CA SER A 19 10.43 -4.44 -3.92
C SER A 19 9.37 -3.64 -3.15
N ARG A 20 8.73 -4.23 -2.13
CA ARG A 20 7.67 -3.57 -1.35
C ARG A 20 8.17 -2.61 -0.28
N THR A 21 9.40 -2.75 0.19
CA THR A 21 9.98 -1.82 1.18
C THR A 21 10.82 -0.72 0.54
N GLN A 22 11.17 -0.84 -0.75
CA GLN A 22 12.03 0.10 -1.47
C GLN A 22 13.41 0.30 -0.78
N VAL A 23 13.89 -0.73 -0.07
CA VAL A 23 15.17 -0.72 0.66
C VAL A 23 16.20 -1.58 -0.09
N SER A 24 17.48 -1.20 -0.01
CA SER A 24 18.59 -1.99 -0.59
C SER A 24 18.65 -3.41 -0.05
N ARG A 25 19.21 -4.33 -0.84
CA ARG A 25 19.26 -5.76 -0.52
C ARG A 25 20.10 -6.03 0.73
N GLU A 26 21.22 -5.32 0.89
CA GLU A 26 22.09 -5.45 2.06
C GLU A 26 21.40 -4.99 3.33
N SER A 27 20.73 -3.83 3.28
CA SER A 27 20.00 -3.30 4.42
C SER A 27 18.81 -4.19 4.76
N THR A 28 18.14 -4.77 3.75
CA THR A 28 17.05 -5.73 3.97
C THR A 28 17.56 -6.98 4.69
N HIS A 29 18.72 -7.51 4.32
CA HIS A 29 19.33 -8.65 5.02
C HIS A 29 19.64 -8.33 6.48
N ARG A 30 20.26 -7.17 6.75
CA ARG A 30 20.61 -6.75 8.11
C ARG A 30 19.38 -6.59 8.99
N GLU A 31 18.34 -5.96 8.46
CA GLU A 31 17.08 -5.78 9.18
C GLU A 31 16.35 -7.12 9.38
N LEU A 32 16.30 -8.00 8.38
CA LEU A 32 15.68 -9.33 8.53
C LEU A 32 16.38 -10.17 9.61
N SER A 33 17.71 -10.15 9.68
CA SER A 33 18.44 -10.85 10.74
C SER A 33 18.08 -10.35 12.13
N LYS A 34 17.97 -9.03 12.32
CA LYS A 34 17.51 -8.44 13.59
C LYS A 34 16.09 -8.88 13.93
N LEU A 35 15.17 -8.84 12.96
CA LEU A 35 13.77 -9.22 13.18
C LEU A 35 13.60 -10.71 13.48
N LEU A 36 14.45 -11.56 12.92
CA LEU A 36 14.53 -12.98 13.28
C LEU A 36 15.06 -13.18 14.69
N GLN A 37 16.12 -12.45 15.07
CA GLN A 37 16.73 -12.55 16.40
C GLN A 37 15.75 -12.12 17.50
N VAL A 38 14.94 -11.09 17.24
CA VAL A 38 13.88 -10.62 18.15
C VAL A 38 12.68 -11.58 18.16
N GLY A 39 12.55 -12.50 17.20
CA GLY A 39 11.45 -13.45 17.11
C GLY A 39 10.14 -12.88 16.56
N LEU A 40 10.19 -11.68 15.96
CA LEU A 40 9.03 -11.03 15.32
C LEU A 40 8.64 -11.74 14.02
N ILE A 41 9.62 -12.26 13.28
CA ILE A 41 9.41 -13.02 12.04
C ILE A 41 9.98 -14.44 12.18
N LYS A 42 9.39 -15.38 11.46
CA LYS A 42 9.84 -16.78 11.35
C LYS A 42 10.22 -17.08 9.90
N LYS A 43 11.25 -17.92 9.71
CA LYS A 43 11.55 -18.50 8.40
C LYS A 43 10.67 -19.73 8.20
N LYS A 44 9.92 -19.77 7.11
CA LYS A 44 9.20 -20.96 6.65
C LYS A 44 9.78 -21.37 5.30
N GLN A 45 10.29 -22.59 5.22
CA GLN A 45 10.65 -23.17 3.92
C GLN A 45 9.37 -23.64 3.25
N VAL A 46 9.07 -23.07 2.09
CA VAL A 46 7.94 -23.51 1.26
C VAL A 46 8.55 -24.16 0.03
N ALA A 47 8.20 -25.42 -0.21
CA ALA A 47 8.50 -26.08 -1.48
C ALA A 47 7.57 -25.47 -2.53
N THR A 48 8.15 -24.74 -3.48
CA THR A 48 7.41 -24.24 -4.64
C THR A 48 7.80 -25.07 -5.86
N ASP A 49 6.82 -25.72 -6.49
CA ASP A 49 7.01 -26.41 -7.75
C ASP A 49 7.16 -25.39 -8.88
N SER A 50 8.39 -25.12 -9.30
CA SER A 50 8.65 -24.39 -10.54
C SER A 50 8.49 -25.36 -11.72
N LYS A 51 7.37 -25.30 -12.43
CA LYS A 51 7.26 -25.90 -13.78
C LYS A 51 8.07 -25.05 -14.77
N GLN A 52 9.34 -25.37 -14.90
CA GLN A 52 10.16 -24.98 -16.04
C GLN A 52 10.74 -26.26 -16.66
N GLY A 53 10.41 -26.48 -17.93
CA GLY A 53 10.85 -27.56 -18.82
C GLY A 53 11.65 -28.73 -18.24
N LYS A 54 11.06 -29.94 -18.28
CA LYS A 54 11.67 -31.29 -18.24
C LYS A 54 12.73 -31.63 -17.16
N ARG A 55 12.97 -30.80 -16.14
CA ARG A 55 13.76 -31.16 -14.93
C ARG A 55 13.12 -30.54 -13.70
N THR A 56 12.46 -31.36 -12.88
CA THR A 56 11.88 -30.98 -11.58
C THR A 56 13.01 -30.72 -10.58
N ALA A 57 13.48 -29.48 -10.51
CA ALA A 57 14.32 -29.01 -9.42
C ALA A 57 13.44 -28.36 -8.34
N THR A 58 13.27 -29.04 -7.21
CA THR A 58 12.55 -28.53 -6.04
C THR A 58 13.35 -27.38 -5.42
N LYS A 59 13.15 -26.14 -5.88
CA LYS A 59 13.79 -24.97 -5.28
C LYS A 59 13.12 -24.67 -3.95
N LYS A 60 13.78 -25.03 -2.85
CA LYS A 60 13.40 -24.61 -1.49
C LYS A 60 13.58 -23.09 -1.41
N GLN A 61 12.49 -22.34 -1.45
CA GLN A 61 12.54 -20.89 -1.32
C GLN A 61 12.27 -20.51 0.13
N GLU A 62 13.23 -19.83 0.75
CA GLU A 62 13.05 -19.26 2.08
C GLU A 62 12.00 -18.15 2.01
N ARG A 63 10.90 -18.30 2.75
CA ARG A 63 9.89 -17.27 2.93
C ARG A 63 9.85 -16.80 4.38
N TYR A 64 9.53 -15.54 4.57
CA TYR A 64 9.42 -14.89 5.87
C TYR A 64 7.94 -14.67 6.19
N ILE A 65 7.54 -15.03 7.41
CA ILE A 65 6.18 -14.84 7.93
C ILE A 65 6.25 -14.14 9.29
N LEU A 66 5.22 -13.36 9.63
CA LEU A 66 5.07 -12.79 10.96
C LEU A 66 4.85 -13.91 12.00
N ASN A 67 5.40 -13.75 13.20
CA ASN A 67 5.13 -14.64 14.32
C ASN A 67 3.91 -14.14 15.13
N PRO A 68 2.75 -14.79 15.05
CA PRO A 68 1.56 -14.35 15.78
C PRO A 68 1.68 -14.52 17.31
N GLN A 69 2.58 -15.39 17.80
CA GLN A 69 2.86 -15.54 19.24
C GLN A 69 3.86 -14.51 19.79
N PHE A 70 4.14 -13.42 19.06
CA PHE A 70 5.05 -12.40 19.58
C PHE A 70 4.35 -11.59 20.70
N PRO A 71 4.93 -11.49 21.92
CA PRO A 71 4.23 -10.91 23.08
C PRO A 71 3.76 -9.46 22.90
N VAL A 72 4.48 -8.66 22.11
CA VAL A 72 4.27 -7.20 21.94
C VAL A 72 3.62 -6.89 20.57
N LEU A 73 3.01 -7.89 19.92
CA LEU A 73 2.50 -7.73 18.55
C LEU A 73 1.38 -6.69 18.46
N GLU A 74 0.42 -6.74 19.38
CA GLU A 74 -0.75 -5.87 19.38
C GLU A 74 -0.39 -4.43 19.76
N GLU A 75 0.59 -4.23 20.66
CA GLU A 75 1.09 -2.90 21.00
C GLU A 75 1.85 -2.27 19.82
N LEU A 76 2.66 -3.07 19.12
CA LEU A 76 3.32 -2.63 17.88
C LEU A 76 2.31 -2.30 16.77
N ARG A 77 1.25 -3.10 16.62
CA ARG A 77 0.15 -2.79 15.70
C ARG A 77 -0.47 -1.45 16.03
N ASN A 78 -0.82 -1.23 17.28
CA ASN A 78 -1.43 0.02 17.73
C ASN A 78 -0.51 1.23 17.51
N LEU A 79 0.80 1.09 17.77
CA LEU A 79 1.80 2.12 17.51
C LEU A 79 1.90 2.47 16.02
N ILE A 80 1.91 1.46 15.15
CA ILE A 80 1.98 1.66 13.69
C ILE A 80 0.70 2.32 13.19
N THR A 81 -0.47 1.90 13.66
CA THR A 81 -1.77 2.50 13.29
C THR A 81 -1.88 3.96 13.74
N ARG A 82 -1.29 4.32 14.89
CA ARG A 82 -1.20 5.74 15.30
C ARG A 82 -0.21 6.51 14.42
N ALA A 83 0.91 5.91 14.04
CA ALA A 83 1.91 6.54 13.19
C ALA A 83 1.40 6.82 11.77
N THR A 84 0.55 5.97 11.19
CA THR A 84 -0.03 6.20 9.85
C THR A 84 -0.92 7.43 9.78
N THR A 85 -1.50 7.87 10.92
CA THR A 85 -2.28 9.12 10.97
C THR A 85 -1.44 10.36 10.65
N THR A 86 -0.11 10.30 10.86
CA THR A 86 0.83 11.38 10.55
C THR A 86 1.12 11.49 9.04
N SER A 87 0.83 10.46 8.23
CA SER A 87 1.12 10.47 6.78
C SER A 87 0.19 11.36 5.96
N ARG A 88 -0.95 11.82 6.50
CA ARG A 88 -1.91 12.67 5.74
C ARG A 88 -1.27 13.96 5.19
N LYS A 89 -0.44 14.62 6.01
CA LYS A 89 0.27 15.84 5.60
C LYS A 89 1.33 15.56 4.54
N SER A 90 2.05 14.43 4.64
CA SER A 90 3.06 14.05 3.64
C SER A 90 2.40 13.71 2.30
N ILE A 91 1.26 13.00 2.32
CA ILE A 91 0.44 12.69 1.15
C ILE A 91 0.03 13.97 0.42
N LEU A 92 -0.49 14.96 1.15
CA LEU A 92 -0.92 16.26 0.60
C LEU A 92 0.22 17.00 -0.11
N VAL A 93 1.41 17.02 0.47
CA VAL A 93 2.60 17.68 -0.11
C VAL A 93 3.04 16.99 -1.40
N HIS A 94 3.02 15.65 -1.44
CA HIS A 94 3.41 14.90 -2.62
C HIS A 94 2.37 14.99 -3.75
N LEU A 95 1.08 14.91 -3.44
CA LEU A 95 0.00 15.09 -4.42
C LEU A 95 0.11 16.43 -5.17
N LYS A 96 0.47 17.51 -4.46
CA LYS A 96 0.72 18.83 -5.08
C LYS A 96 1.90 18.85 -6.07
N LYS A 97 2.85 17.91 -5.96
CA LYS A 97 4.04 17.82 -6.83
C LYS A 97 3.84 16.96 -8.07
N ILE A 98 2.76 16.17 -8.13
CA ILE A 98 2.49 15.23 -9.23
C ILE A 98 1.90 15.95 -10.46
N GLY A 99 1.15 17.05 -10.25
CA GLY A 99 0.56 17.83 -11.33
C GLY A 99 -0.58 18.73 -10.84
N LYS A 100 -1.51 19.08 -11.73
CA LYS A 100 -2.69 19.90 -11.40
C LYS A 100 -3.82 19.04 -10.83
N VAL A 101 -3.64 18.57 -9.59
CA VAL A 101 -4.69 17.85 -8.85
C VAL A 101 -5.82 18.81 -8.47
N LYS A 102 -7.04 18.49 -8.89
CA LYS A 102 -8.28 19.23 -8.56
C LYS A 102 -9.06 18.61 -7.43
N LEU A 103 -9.15 17.28 -7.36
CA LEU A 103 -9.77 16.57 -6.25
C LEU A 103 -8.92 15.36 -5.87
N ALA A 104 -8.68 15.16 -4.58
CA ALA A 104 -8.04 13.97 -4.06
C ALA A 104 -8.81 13.47 -2.85
N VAL A 105 -9.24 12.21 -2.90
CA VAL A 105 -10.06 11.59 -1.87
C VAL A 105 -9.35 10.33 -1.37
N LEU A 106 -9.21 10.24 -0.05
CA LEU A 106 -8.77 9.03 0.64
C LEU A 106 -9.97 8.22 1.07
N SER A 107 -9.86 6.90 0.89
CA SER A 107 -10.87 5.94 1.31
C SER A 107 -10.19 4.61 1.65
N GLY A 108 -10.99 3.58 1.96
CA GLY A 108 -10.47 2.22 2.14
C GLY A 108 -9.49 2.10 3.30
N ILE A 109 -8.27 1.65 2.98
CA ILE A 109 -7.19 1.43 3.96
C ILE A 109 -6.84 2.67 4.80
N PHE A 110 -7.02 3.88 4.27
CA PHE A 110 -6.69 5.13 4.98
C PHE A 110 -7.70 5.46 6.08
N LEU A 111 -8.91 4.92 5.98
CA LEU A 111 -10.00 5.10 6.94
C LEU A 111 -10.36 3.80 7.66
N SER A 112 -9.50 2.78 7.55
CA SER A 112 -9.74 1.44 8.10
C SER A 112 -11.09 0.83 7.67
N SER A 113 -11.55 1.19 6.47
CA SER A 113 -12.80 0.69 5.90
C SER A 113 -12.49 -0.38 4.86
N GLU A 114 -12.91 -1.63 5.10
CA GLU A 114 -12.70 -2.72 4.14
C GLU A 114 -13.68 -2.69 2.95
N ARG A 115 -14.70 -1.82 3.00
CA ARG A 115 -15.78 -1.77 1.99
C ARG A 115 -15.50 -0.85 0.81
N SER A 116 -14.36 -0.16 0.78
CA SER A 116 -14.08 0.79 -0.30
C SER A 116 -13.54 0.10 -1.55
N ARG A 117 -14.04 0.50 -2.72
CA ARG A 117 -13.58 0.01 -4.03
C ARG A 117 -12.23 0.57 -4.45
N THR A 118 -11.81 1.67 -3.85
CA THR A 118 -10.52 2.32 -4.10
C THR A 118 -10.02 2.91 -2.79
N ASP A 119 -8.72 2.98 -2.61
CA ASP A 119 -8.09 3.58 -1.44
C ASP A 119 -7.74 5.06 -1.68
N LEU A 120 -7.45 5.40 -2.94
CA LEU A 120 -7.05 6.75 -3.34
C LEU A 120 -7.67 7.12 -4.69
N LEU A 121 -8.58 8.09 -4.68
CA LEU A 121 -9.14 8.68 -5.90
C LEU A 121 -8.44 10.02 -6.18
N ILE A 122 -7.84 10.16 -7.36
CA ILE A 122 -7.18 11.39 -7.82
C ILE A 122 -7.85 11.88 -9.09
N ILE A 123 -8.30 13.13 -9.07
CA ILE A 123 -8.84 13.83 -10.22
C ILE A 123 -7.96 15.04 -10.49
N GLY A 124 -7.44 15.14 -11.69
CA GLY A 124 -6.58 16.23 -12.10
C GLY A 124 -6.19 16.13 -13.55
N ASP A 125 -5.78 17.26 -14.10
CA ASP A 125 -5.35 17.34 -15.50
C ASP A 125 -3.82 17.37 -15.56
N ASP A 126 -3.24 16.82 -16.63
CA ASP A 126 -1.79 16.81 -16.87
C ASP A 126 -0.97 16.22 -15.69
N LEU A 127 -1.38 15.03 -15.24
CA LEU A 127 -0.76 14.33 -14.13
C LEU A 127 0.49 13.55 -14.61
N ASN A 128 1.62 13.77 -13.94
CA ASN A 128 2.85 13.06 -14.26
C ASN A 128 2.84 11.63 -13.70
N LYS A 129 2.56 10.64 -14.56
CA LYS A 129 2.52 9.21 -14.19
C LYS A 129 3.79 8.73 -13.47
N LYS A 130 4.99 9.11 -13.95
CA LYS A 130 6.26 8.71 -13.30
C LYS A 130 6.42 9.27 -11.87
N ARG A 131 5.84 10.44 -11.57
CA ARG A 131 5.83 10.99 -10.21
C ARG A 131 4.78 10.31 -9.35
N LEU A 132 3.62 9.98 -9.93
CA LEU A 132 2.58 9.22 -9.27
C LEU A 132 3.07 7.82 -8.86
N ASP A 133 3.71 7.07 -9.76
CA ASP A 133 4.19 5.71 -9.45
C ASP A 133 5.19 5.70 -8.30
N ARG A 134 6.12 6.67 -8.29
CA ARG A 134 7.07 6.84 -7.17
C ARG A 134 6.37 7.21 -5.86
N PHE A 135 5.37 8.07 -5.93
CA PHE A 135 4.58 8.46 -4.77
C PHE A 135 3.79 7.27 -4.21
N LEU A 136 3.14 6.48 -5.08
CA LEU A 136 2.43 5.28 -4.68
C LEU A 136 3.38 4.27 -4.03
N GLY A 137 4.54 3.99 -4.63
CA GLY A 137 5.54 3.10 -4.04
C GLY A 137 6.06 3.59 -2.68
N TYR A 138 6.20 4.90 -2.50
CA TYR A 138 6.54 5.50 -1.21
C TYR A 138 5.43 5.25 -0.17
N ILE A 139 4.16 5.51 -0.49
CA ILE A 139 3.06 5.28 0.46
C ILE A 139 2.90 3.78 0.74
N GLU A 140 2.99 2.92 -0.28
CA GLU A 140 2.93 1.47 -0.12
C GLU A 140 4.03 0.95 0.82
N SER A 141 5.22 1.54 0.76
CA SER A 141 6.32 1.22 1.67
C SER A 141 6.06 1.75 3.09
N GLU A 142 5.46 2.94 3.21
CA GLU A 142 5.16 3.59 4.48
C GLU A 142 4.02 2.89 5.24
N LEU A 143 2.98 2.48 4.53
CA LEU A 143 1.88 1.68 5.05
C LEU A 143 2.35 0.23 5.22
N GLY A 144 3.06 -0.32 4.25
CA GLY A 144 3.37 -1.74 4.18
C GLY A 144 2.18 -2.55 3.66
N LYS A 145 1.26 -1.94 2.92
CA LYS A 145 0.14 -2.57 2.21
C LYS A 145 0.10 -2.02 0.78
N THR A 146 -0.35 -2.84 -0.16
CA THR A 146 -0.63 -2.39 -1.53
C THR A 146 -1.88 -1.51 -1.52
N ILE A 147 -1.87 -0.47 -2.35
CA ILE A 147 -2.93 0.54 -2.39
C ILE A 147 -3.63 0.46 -3.74
N THR A 148 -4.96 0.36 -3.72
CA THR A 148 -5.74 0.48 -4.95
C THR A 148 -6.01 1.95 -5.22
N TYR A 149 -5.61 2.47 -6.37
CA TYR A 149 -5.86 3.86 -6.73
C TYR A 149 -6.66 3.98 -8.03
N THR A 150 -7.32 5.12 -8.18
CA THR A 150 -8.06 5.47 -9.40
C THR A 150 -7.69 6.88 -9.82
N LEU A 151 -7.34 7.03 -11.09
CA LEU A 151 -6.96 8.29 -11.69
C LEU A 151 -7.92 8.60 -12.84
N MET A 152 -8.41 9.83 -12.89
CA MET A 152 -9.29 10.32 -13.95
C MET A 152 -9.07 11.80 -14.18
N ASP A 153 -9.32 12.24 -15.41
CA ASP A 153 -9.25 13.66 -15.75
C ASP A 153 -10.51 14.38 -15.29
N THR A 154 -10.48 15.71 -15.25
CA THR A 154 -11.63 16.49 -14.75
C THR A 154 -12.90 16.26 -15.58
N ASP A 155 -12.75 16.15 -16.90
CA ASP A 155 -13.88 15.99 -17.82
C ASP A 155 -14.52 14.61 -17.68
N GLU A 156 -13.70 13.57 -17.52
CA GLU A 156 -14.18 12.21 -17.23
C GLU A 156 -14.95 12.18 -15.90
N PHE A 157 -14.40 12.78 -14.84
CA PHE A 157 -15.06 12.85 -13.54
C PHE A 157 -16.43 13.52 -13.63
N LYS A 158 -16.51 14.68 -14.30
CA LYS A 158 -17.77 15.42 -14.47
C LYS A 158 -18.79 14.60 -15.27
N TYR A 159 -18.36 14.00 -16.37
CA TYR A 159 -19.22 13.16 -17.20
C TYR A 159 -19.78 11.97 -16.41
N ARG A 160 -18.92 11.24 -15.70
CA ARG A 160 -19.33 10.08 -14.88
C ARG A 160 -20.21 10.49 -13.71
N MET A 161 -20.01 11.68 -13.13
CA MET A 161 -20.90 12.23 -12.10
C MET A 161 -22.29 12.53 -12.66
N GLN A 162 -22.39 13.15 -13.83
CA GLN A 162 -23.66 13.43 -14.51
C GLN A 162 -24.41 12.16 -14.93
N MET A 163 -23.67 11.12 -15.30
CA MET A 163 -24.22 9.81 -15.64
C MET A 163 -24.55 8.94 -14.41
N PHE A 164 -24.46 9.50 -13.19
CA PHE A 164 -24.70 8.78 -11.93
C PHE A 164 -23.90 7.47 -11.83
N ASP A 165 -22.63 7.52 -12.21
CA ASP A 165 -21.74 6.38 -12.17
C ASP A 165 -21.70 5.76 -10.76
N ARG A 166 -22.03 4.47 -10.68
CA ARG A 166 -22.15 3.74 -9.42
C ARG A 166 -20.84 3.70 -8.63
N PHE A 167 -19.69 3.65 -9.30
CA PHE A 167 -18.39 3.60 -8.62
C PHE A 167 -18.07 4.93 -7.92
N LEU A 168 -18.27 6.06 -8.60
CA LEU A 168 -18.07 7.38 -7.99
C LEU A 168 -19.06 7.62 -6.85
N ARG A 169 -20.31 7.20 -7.04
CA ARG A 169 -21.35 7.30 -6.03
C ARG A 169 -20.99 6.49 -4.78
N ASP A 170 -20.61 5.23 -4.93
CA ASP A 170 -20.18 4.38 -3.82
C ASP A 170 -19.04 5.07 -3.03
N ILE A 171 -18.01 5.59 -3.71
CA ILE A 171 -16.87 6.24 -3.03
C ILE A 171 -17.29 7.47 -2.24
N LEU A 172 -18.19 8.29 -2.78
CA LEU A 172 -18.65 9.52 -2.12
C LEU A 172 -19.74 9.26 -1.06
N GLU A 173 -20.45 8.13 -1.11
CA GLU A 173 -21.43 7.74 -0.09
C GLU A 173 -20.77 7.02 1.10
N TYR A 174 -19.72 6.23 0.87
CA TYR A 174 -18.97 5.58 1.94
C TYR A 174 -18.03 6.56 2.69
N PRO A 175 -17.51 6.19 3.88
CA PRO A 175 -16.54 7.00 4.60
C PRO A 175 -15.35 7.35 3.70
N HIS A 176 -15.17 8.65 3.47
CA HIS A 176 -14.14 9.20 2.61
C HIS A 176 -13.63 10.52 3.19
N GLU A 177 -12.35 10.84 2.94
CA GLU A 177 -11.70 12.07 3.39
C GLU A 177 -11.19 12.84 2.17
N LYS A 178 -11.69 14.06 1.96
CA LYS A 178 -11.23 14.92 0.85
C LYS A 178 -9.98 15.69 1.27
N LEU A 179 -8.81 15.28 0.76
CA LEU A 179 -7.53 15.94 1.04
C LEU A 179 -7.32 17.23 0.23
N ILE A 180 -7.78 17.23 -1.00
CA ILE A 180 -7.74 18.38 -1.91
C ILE A 180 -9.12 18.49 -2.52
N ASN A 181 -9.75 19.65 -2.44
CA ASN A 181 -10.94 19.95 -3.21
C ASN A 181 -10.84 21.36 -3.81
N LYS A 182 -10.59 21.42 -5.11
CA LYS A 182 -10.56 22.64 -5.92
C LYS A 182 -11.65 22.60 -7.00
N LEU A 183 -12.52 21.58 -6.98
CA LEU A 183 -13.70 21.56 -7.83
C LEU A 183 -14.69 22.54 -7.19
N THR A 184 -14.84 23.70 -7.81
CA THR A 184 -15.94 24.59 -7.50
C THR A 184 -17.23 23.85 -7.82
N THR A 185 -18.10 23.72 -6.81
CA THR A 185 -19.48 23.24 -7.00
C THR A 185 -20.24 24.22 -7.88
#